data_AF-A0A532DRU2-F1
#
_entry.id   AF-A0A532DRU2-F1
#
_cell.length_a   1.000
_cell.length_b   1.000
_cell.length_c   1.000
_cell.angle_alpha   90.00
_cell.angle_beta   90.00
_cell.angle_gamma   90.00
#
_symmetry.space_group_name_H-M   'P 1'
#
loop_
_entity.id
_entity.type
_entity.pdbx_description
1 polymer ?
#
loop_
_entity_poly.entity_id
_entity_poly.type
_entity_poly.pdbx_seq_one_letter_code
_entity_poly.pdbx_strand_id
1 'polypeptide(L)'
;MTDISATRLVVSRPVADSSARTRLGYLDGWRGLSIALVLIGHFFPVPGINLGIVGVEFFFVLSGRLMAEILFVEHYPLKKFFKRRFSRIYPALLVFVVAAMVALTGTFVAFKWKAALTALTFTYNYAGILVTRAGALDHIWSLCVEEHAYIILALISVVVSGRSRVIVLLGALSVLAMANGAISYWVLGIGYEGSYWRTDVHIASILLSAVICLLQADDRLPALLKGPHVALAASVVAVLLFMAAVPTPIHYLVAVPLLALAVNSLDFSSRYLTGFLSSRPMTMLGLWSYSLYLWQQPFYQFVDIQGSSAWLMLAAVFACALCSYYIVEKPARSWLNRNW
;
A
#
# COMPACT_ATOMS: atom_id res chain seq x y z
N MET A 1 -21.30 10.71 19.17
CA MET A 1 -19.99 10.06 18.96
C MET A 1 -20.07 9.21 17.70
N THR A 2 -19.71 9.79 16.55
CA THR A 2 -19.91 9.19 15.22
C THR A 2 -18.64 9.35 14.40
N ASP A 3 -17.89 8.26 14.26
CA ASP A 3 -16.73 8.15 13.38
C ASP A 3 -17.21 8.10 11.93
N ILE A 4 -16.98 9.21 11.21
CA ILE A 4 -17.31 9.37 9.80
C ILE A 4 -16.09 8.91 8.99
N SER A 5 -16.01 7.60 8.75
CA SER A 5 -15.21 7.06 7.66
C SER A 5 -15.82 7.50 6.32
N ALA A 6 -14.98 7.83 5.36
CA ALA A 6 -15.33 8.41 4.06
C ALA A 6 -16.22 7.51 3.17
N THR A 7 -16.63 6.33 3.66
CA THR A 7 -17.46 5.34 2.95
C THR A 7 -18.97 5.48 3.19
N ARG A 8 -19.43 6.33 4.11
CA ARG A 8 -20.88 6.54 4.27
C ARG A 8 -21.36 7.61 3.32
N LEU A 9 -21.70 7.26 2.08
CA LEU A 9 -22.71 7.99 1.30
C LEU A 9 -23.37 7.04 0.29
N VAL A 10 -24.66 6.78 0.57
CA VAL A 10 -25.73 6.28 -0.33
C VAL A 10 -25.81 4.75 -0.58
N VAL A 11 -26.52 4.02 0.30
CA VAL A 11 -27.61 3.10 -0.08
C VAL A 11 -28.59 2.98 1.09
N SER A 12 -29.81 3.48 0.94
CA SER A 12 -30.93 3.19 1.83
C SER A 12 -31.45 1.77 1.56
N ARG A 13 -30.95 0.76 2.29
CA ARG A 13 -31.55 -0.59 2.48
C ARG A 13 -30.79 -1.36 3.58
N PRO A 14 -31.46 -1.91 4.63
CA PRO A 14 -30.79 -2.52 5.77
C PRO A 14 -29.94 -3.77 5.45
N VAL A 15 -30.23 -4.48 4.35
CA VAL A 15 -29.45 -5.66 3.90
C VAL A 15 -28.19 -5.24 3.11
N ALA A 16 -28.25 -4.15 2.34
CA ALA A 16 -27.10 -3.61 1.61
C ALA A 16 -26.03 -3.03 2.56
N ASP A 17 -26.46 -2.55 3.73
CA ASP A 17 -25.57 -2.01 4.76
C ASP A 17 -24.73 -3.12 5.44
N SER A 18 -25.27 -4.32 5.60
CA SER A 18 -24.55 -5.47 6.18
C SER A 18 -23.42 -5.99 5.29
N SER A 19 -23.69 -6.19 4.00
CA SER A 19 -22.68 -6.68 3.05
C SER A 19 -21.60 -5.62 2.80
N ALA A 20 -21.98 -4.34 2.68
CA ALA A 20 -21.03 -3.24 2.55
C ALA A 20 -20.15 -3.10 3.80
N ARG A 21 -20.71 -3.18 5.02
CA ARG A 21 -19.93 -3.16 6.26
C ARG A 21 -18.97 -4.33 6.38
N THR A 22 -19.41 -5.53 6.01
CA THR A 22 -18.56 -6.73 6.01
C THR A 22 -17.41 -6.57 5.02
N ARG A 23 -17.69 -6.01 3.84
CA ARG A 23 -16.71 -5.69 2.82
C ARG A 23 -15.66 -4.69 3.29
N LEU A 24 -16.10 -3.61 3.93
CA LEU A 24 -15.18 -2.66 4.54
C LEU A 24 -14.33 -3.31 5.63
N GLY A 25 -14.94 -4.19 6.45
CA GLY A 25 -14.25 -4.94 7.49
C GLY A 25 -13.07 -5.74 6.97
N TYR A 26 -13.26 -6.61 5.98
CA TYR A 26 -12.16 -7.44 5.50
C TYR A 26 -11.12 -6.65 4.70
N LEU A 27 -11.49 -5.55 4.01
CA LEU A 27 -10.54 -4.69 3.30
C LEU A 27 -9.68 -3.88 4.27
N ASP A 28 -10.26 -3.37 5.37
CA ASP A 28 -9.49 -2.78 6.46
C ASP A 28 -8.62 -3.85 7.14
N GLY A 29 -9.14 -5.06 7.31
CA GLY A 29 -8.39 -6.22 7.76
C GLY A 29 -7.17 -6.54 6.90
N TRP A 30 -7.30 -6.46 5.57
CA TRP A 30 -6.19 -6.63 4.63
C TRP A 30 -5.10 -5.58 4.85
N ARG A 31 -5.49 -4.32 5.08
CA ARG A 31 -4.52 -3.27 5.48
C ARG A 31 -3.83 -3.59 6.80
N GLY A 32 -4.59 -4.16 7.75
CA GLY A 32 -4.07 -4.61 9.04
C GLY A 32 -3.05 -5.73 8.90
N LEU A 33 -3.33 -6.73 8.05
CA LEU A 33 -2.38 -7.78 7.70
C LEU A 33 -1.14 -7.20 7.01
N SER A 34 -1.32 -6.25 6.09
CA SER A 34 -0.23 -5.59 5.36
C SER A 34 0.75 -4.92 6.32
N ILE A 35 0.27 -4.10 7.25
CA ILE A 35 1.15 -3.45 8.24
C ILE A 35 1.74 -4.45 9.24
N ALA A 36 1.00 -5.48 9.63
CA ALA A 36 1.53 -6.52 10.51
C ALA A 36 2.74 -7.23 9.86
N LEU A 37 2.65 -7.57 8.57
CA LEU A 37 3.75 -8.16 7.82
C LEU A 37 4.97 -7.23 7.73
N VAL A 38 4.75 -5.91 7.54
CA VAL A 38 5.83 -4.91 7.60
C VAL A 38 6.52 -4.90 8.95
N LEU A 39 5.75 -4.83 10.04
CA LEU A 39 6.32 -4.80 11.39
C LEU A 39 7.03 -6.11 11.74
N ILE A 40 6.49 -7.27 11.38
CA ILE A 40 7.17 -8.55 11.57
C ILE A 40 8.47 -8.58 10.76
N GLY A 41 8.44 -8.18 9.49
CA GLY A 41 9.61 -8.17 8.62
C GLY A 41 10.78 -7.33 9.15
N HIS A 42 10.50 -6.24 9.86
CA HIS A 42 11.52 -5.35 10.40
C HIS A 42 11.95 -5.68 11.84
N PHE A 43 11.01 -6.05 12.71
CA PHE A 43 11.30 -6.26 14.14
C PHE A 43 11.51 -7.73 14.51
N PHE A 44 10.96 -8.66 13.74
CA PHE A 44 11.07 -10.11 13.96
C PHE A 44 11.30 -10.85 12.64
N PRO A 45 12.41 -10.55 11.93
CA PRO A 45 12.64 -11.08 10.59
C PRO A 45 12.67 -12.60 10.60
N VAL A 46 11.92 -13.21 9.66
CA VAL A 46 11.93 -14.66 9.46
C VAL A 46 13.04 -14.98 8.45
N PRO A 47 14.04 -15.81 8.80
CA PRO A 47 15.15 -16.11 7.91
C PRO A 47 14.68 -16.61 6.54
N GLY A 48 15.21 -16.01 5.49
CA GLY A 48 14.94 -16.44 4.12
C GLY A 48 13.64 -15.93 3.50
N ILE A 49 12.84 -15.09 4.18
CA ILE A 49 11.65 -14.46 3.60
C ILE A 49 11.55 -12.97 3.97
N ASN A 50 11.29 -12.12 2.98
CA ASN A 50 11.13 -10.68 3.23
C ASN A 50 9.65 -10.31 3.42
N LEU A 51 9.14 -10.50 4.65
CA LEU A 51 7.76 -10.15 4.99
C LEU A 51 7.47 -8.65 4.91
N GLY A 52 8.50 -7.80 5.03
CA GLY A 52 8.38 -6.36 4.86
C GLY A 52 7.91 -5.97 3.46
N ILE A 53 8.60 -6.51 2.46
CA ILE A 53 8.26 -6.36 1.05
C ILE A 53 6.87 -6.92 0.75
N VAL A 54 6.56 -8.12 1.24
CA VAL A 54 5.23 -8.73 1.08
C VAL A 54 4.14 -7.78 1.60
N GLY A 55 4.31 -7.23 2.81
CA GLY A 55 3.35 -6.29 3.38
C GLY A 55 3.13 -5.04 2.51
N VAL A 56 4.19 -4.50 1.90
CA VAL A 56 4.10 -3.38 0.96
C VAL A 56 3.34 -3.77 -0.31
N GLU A 57 3.60 -4.94 -0.88
CA GLU A 57 2.88 -5.42 -2.06
C GLU A 57 1.39 -5.63 -1.78
N PHE A 58 1.03 -6.10 -0.59
CA PHE A 58 -0.37 -6.19 -0.15
C PHE A 58 -1.04 -4.80 -0.12
N PHE A 59 -0.33 -3.74 0.29
CA PHE A 59 -0.84 -2.37 0.20
C PHE A 59 -1.03 -1.94 -1.26
N PHE A 60 -0.09 -2.22 -2.15
CA PHE A 60 -0.19 -1.82 -3.56
C PHE A 60 -1.34 -2.50 -4.29
N VAL A 61 -1.50 -3.81 -4.15
CA VAL A 61 -2.61 -4.51 -4.82
C VAL A 61 -3.96 -4.06 -4.27
N LEU A 62 -4.06 -3.81 -2.96
CA LEU A 62 -5.28 -3.23 -2.39
C LEU A 62 -5.55 -1.83 -2.94
N SER A 63 -4.51 -1.01 -3.06
CA SER A 63 -4.60 0.33 -3.63
C SER A 63 -5.12 0.30 -5.07
N GLY A 64 -4.59 -0.60 -5.90
CA GLY A 64 -5.07 -0.80 -7.28
C GLY A 64 -6.57 -1.13 -7.35
N ARG A 65 -7.02 -2.10 -6.54
CA ARG A 65 -8.43 -2.48 -6.44
C ARG A 65 -9.31 -1.30 -6.02
N LEU A 66 -8.95 -0.60 -4.95
CA LEU A 66 -9.75 0.51 -4.42
C LEU A 66 -9.81 1.69 -5.39
N MET A 67 -8.72 2.00 -6.08
CA MET A 67 -8.73 3.11 -7.05
C MET A 67 -9.50 2.76 -8.30
N ALA A 68 -9.41 1.51 -8.77
CA ALA A 68 -10.18 1.06 -9.91
C ALA A 68 -11.68 1.26 -9.66
N GLU A 69 -12.12 0.83 -8.47
CA GLU A 69 -13.49 1.02 -8.01
C GLU A 69 -13.87 2.50 -7.95
N ILE A 70 -13.11 3.34 -7.25
CA ILE A 70 -13.43 4.76 -7.07
C ILE A 70 -13.42 5.54 -8.41
N LEU A 71 -12.42 5.32 -9.27
CA LEU A 71 -12.18 6.16 -10.45
C LEU A 71 -12.94 5.70 -11.69
N PHE A 72 -13.11 4.39 -11.91
CA PHE A 72 -13.65 3.85 -13.17
C PHE A 72 -14.95 3.04 -13.00
N VAL A 73 -15.32 2.67 -11.77
CA VAL A 73 -16.64 2.07 -11.47
C VAL A 73 -17.58 3.16 -10.94
N GLU A 74 -17.20 3.80 -9.83
CA GLU A 74 -17.99 4.85 -9.19
C GLU A 74 -17.90 6.21 -9.88
N HIS A 75 -16.88 6.43 -10.73
CA HIS A 75 -16.62 7.70 -11.41
C HIS A 75 -16.57 8.89 -10.44
N TYR A 76 -15.88 8.71 -9.31
CA TYR A 76 -15.85 9.67 -8.23
C TYR A 76 -15.18 10.99 -8.67
N PRO A 77 -15.72 12.17 -8.32
CA PRO A 77 -15.17 13.45 -8.77
C PRO A 77 -13.71 13.66 -8.32
N LEU A 78 -12.80 13.89 -9.28
CA LEU A 78 -11.36 13.99 -9.01
C LEU A 78 -10.98 15.05 -7.98
N LYS A 79 -11.65 16.21 -7.99
CA LYS A 79 -11.43 17.26 -6.98
C LYS A 79 -11.67 16.74 -5.57
N LYS A 80 -12.76 15.99 -5.36
CA LYS A 80 -13.09 15.40 -4.05
C LYS A 80 -12.14 14.26 -3.71
N PHE A 81 -11.75 13.46 -4.71
CA PHE A 81 -10.77 12.38 -4.56
C PHE A 81 -9.43 12.89 -4.02
N PHE A 82 -8.78 13.83 -4.72
CA PHE A 82 -7.47 14.36 -4.32
C PHE A 82 -7.52 15.08 -2.98
N LYS A 83 -8.59 15.84 -2.70
CA LYS A 83 -8.77 16.48 -1.40
C LYS A 83 -8.85 15.47 -0.25
N ARG A 84 -9.69 14.43 -0.39
CA ARG A 84 -9.83 13.38 0.64
C ARG A 84 -8.50 12.67 0.87
N ARG A 85 -7.76 12.46 -0.21
CA ARG A 85 -6.47 11.77 -0.18
C ARG A 85 -5.37 12.62 0.47
N PHE A 86 -5.28 13.88 0.08
CA PHE A 86 -4.43 14.87 0.75
C PHE A 86 -4.73 14.93 2.26
N SER A 87 -6.01 15.01 2.65
CA SER A 87 -6.42 15.08 4.06
C SER A 87 -6.01 13.86 4.89
N ARG A 88 -5.79 12.71 4.24
CA ARG A 88 -5.43 11.46 4.88
C ARG A 88 -3.92 11.32 5.04
N ILE A 89 -3.15 11.78 4.05
CA ILE A 89 -1.73 11.44 3.89
C ILE A 89 -0.86 12.62 4.35
N TYR A 90 -1.06 13.79 3.74
CA TYR A 90 -0.10 14.87 3.82
C TYR A 90 0.12 15.44 5.24
N PRO A 91 -0.91 15.68 6.07
CA PRO A 91 -0.70 16.23 7.42
C PRO A 91 0.19 15.35 8.32
N ALA A 92 -0.06 14.04 8.32
CA ALA A 92 0.71 13.11 9.14
C ALA A 92 2.11 12.87 8.55
N LEU A 93 2.26 12.82 7.22
CA LEU A 93 3.58 12.80 6.58
C LEU A 93 4.43 14.03 6.96
N LEU A 94 3.84 15.22 6.90
CA LEU A 94 4.54 16.47 7.24
C LEU A 94 5.05 16.45 8.68
N VAL A 95 4.17 16.09 9.63
CA VAL A 95 4.56 16.00 11.04
C VAL A 95 5.63 14.94 11.24
N PHE A 96 5.50 13.76 10.62
CA PHE A 96 6.51 12.72 10.68
C PHE A 96 7.88 13.21 10.20
N VAL A 97 7.96 13.80 9.00
CA VAL A 97 9.23 14.25 8.41
C VAL A 97 9.90 15.32 9.28
N VAL A 98 9.13 16.30 9.77
CA VAL A 98 9.66 17.37 10.64
C VAL A 98 10.12 16.79 11.97
N ALA A 99 9.30 15.97 12.62
CA ALA A 99 9.64 15.37 13.90
C ALA A 99 10.84 14.42 13.79
N ALA A 100 10.91 13.58 12.75
CA ALA A 100 12.03 12.69 12.51
C ALA A 100 13.33 13.47 12.23
N MET A 101 13.27 14.55 11.45
CA MET A 101 14.44 15.38 11.17
C MET A 101 15.00 16.01 12.46
N VAL A 102 14.14 16.53 13.33
CA VAL A 102 14.56 17.10 14.62
C VAL A 102 15.06 16.01 15.57
N ALA A 103 14.28 14.96 15.79
CA ALA A 103 14.58 13.92 16.78
C ALA A 103 15.81 13.08 16.43
N LEU A 104 16.10 12.89 15.14
CA LEU A 104 17.26 12.11 14.69
C LEU A 104 18.51 12.99 14.48
N THR A 105 18.43 14.31 14.63
CA THR A 105 19.60 15.18 14.52
C THR A 105 20.66 14.76 15.54
N GLY A 106 21.91 14.58 15.06
CA GLY A 106 23.03 14.11 15.89
C GLY A 106 23.07 12.60 16.13
N THR A 107 22.11 11.84 15.62
CA THR A 107 22.14 10.36 15.63
C THR A 107 22.79 9.80 14.37
N PHE A 108 23.13 8.51 14.38
CA PHE A 108 23.68 7.79 13.22
C PHE A 108 22.68 7.63 12.06
N VAL A 109 21.37 7.84 12.30
CA VAL A 109 20.31 7.79 11.27
C VAL A 109 19.86 9.19 10.82
N ALA A 110 20.60 10.23 11.21
CA ALA A 110 20.33 11.60 10.79
C ALA A 110 20.31 11.72 9.26
N PHE A 111 19.36 12.49 8.72
CA PHE A 111 19.26 12.76 7.30
C PHE A 111 19.22 14.27 7.02
N LYS A 112 19.63 14.65 5.80
CA LYS A 112 19.70 16.06 5.38
C LYS A 112 18.34 16.57 4.91
N TRP A 113 18.15 17.88 4.98
CA TRP A 113 16.92 18.56 4.52
C TRP A 113 16.52 18.20 3.07
N LYS A 114 17.48 17.87 2.19
CA LYS A 114 17.19 17.44 0.81
C LYS A 114 16.37 16.15 0.77
N ALA A 115 16.63 15.20 1.68
CA ALA A 115 15.84 13.96 1.78
C ALA A 115 14.44 14.23 2.36
N ALA A 116 14.33 15.16 3.30
CA ALA A 116 13.04 15.63 3.81
C ALA A 116 12.20 16.26 2.69
N LEU A 117 12.81 17.10 1.86
CA LEU A 117 12.13 17.75 0.74
C LEU A 117 11.63 16.72 -0.27
N THR A 118 12.46 15.75 -0.66
CA THR A 118 12.06 14.72 -1.64
C THR A 118 10.97 13.79 -1.10
N ALA A 119 10.94 13.52 0.21
CA ALA A 119 9.83 12.84 0.85
C ALA A 119 8.52 13.64 0.77
N LEU A 120 8.56 14.94 1.08
CA LEU A 120 7.39 15.83 1.05
C LEU A 120 6.88 16.13 -0.36
N THR A 121 7.73 16.02 -1.38
CA THR A 121 7.37 16.17 -2.80
C THR A 121 7.08 14.85 -3.49
N PHE A 122 7.08 13.72 -2.75
CA PHE A 122 6.89 12.37 -3.29
C PHE A 122 7.88 11.96 -4.39
N THR A 123 9.10 12.48 -4.35
CA THR A 123 10.18 12.15 -5.31
C THR A 123 11.31 11.33 -4.68
N TYR A 124 11.14 10.93 -3.41
CA TYR A 124 12.16 10.20 -2.65
C TYR A 124 12.58 8.89 -3.33
N ASN A 125 11.65 8.18 -3.98
CA ASN A 125 11.95 6.90 -4.61
C ASN A 125 13.02 6.99 -5.73
N TYR A 126 13.06 8.10 -6.48
CA TYR A 126 14.13 8.35 -7.45
C TYR A 126 15.33 9.07 -6.84
N ALA A 127 15.10 10.02 -5.93
CA ALA A 127 16.20 10.73 -5.27
C ALA A 127 17.07 9.81 -4.40
N GLY A 128 16.47 8.82 -3.73
CA GLY A 128 17.17 7.81 -2.95
C GLY A 128 18.03 6.89 -3.80
N ILE A 129 17.62 6.61 -5.05
CA ILE A 129 18.41 5.85 -6.03
C ILE A 129 19.56 6.70 -6.59
N LEU A 130 19.27 7.94 -7.00
CA LEU A 130 20.19 8.76 -7.81
C LEU A 130 21.16 9.63 -6.99
N VAL A 131 20.81 9.97 -5.75
CA VAL A 131 21.57 10.95 -4.95
C VAL A 131 22.14 10.31 -3.70
N THR A 132 21.31 10.00 -2.71
CA THR A 132 21.73 9.47 -1.41
C THR A 132 20.53 8.92 -0.67
N ARG A 133 20.67 7.73 -0.08
CA ARG A 133 19.68 7.14 0.82
C ARG A 133 19.65 7.84 2.17
N ALA A 134 18.45 7.91 2.73
CA ALA A 134 18.20 8.30 4.11
C ALA A 134 17.50 7.12 4.81
N GLY A 135 18.27 6.30 5.52
CA GLY A 135 17.80 5.05 6.16
C GLY A 135 16.45 5.18 6.88
N ALA A 136 16.29 6.24 7.67
CA ALA A 136 15.06 6.56 8.42
C ALA A 136 13.83 6.85 7.53
N LEU A 137 14.04 7.30 6.29
CA LEU A 137 12.99 7.64 5.33
C LEU A 137 12.85 6.62 4.20
N ASP A 138 13.63 5.53 4.21
CA ASP A 138 13.70 4.64 3.04
C ASP A 138 12.33 4.11 2.63
N HIS A 139 11.51 3.66 3.58
CA HIS A 139 10.14 3.20 3.35
C HIS A 139 9.23 4.20 2.58
N ILE A 140 9.54 5.50 2.54
CA ILE A 140 8.77 6.51 1.78
C ILE A 140 8.81 6.26 0.28
N TRP A 141 9.78 5.49 -0.23
CA TRP A 141 9.83 5.14 -1.65
C TRP A 141 8.49 4.53 -2.12
N SER A 142 7.85 3.70 -1.29
CA SER A 142 6.59 3.03 -1.64
C SER A 142 5.42 4.01 -1.72
N LEU A 143 5.38 4.97 -0.79
CA LEU A 143 4.39 6.03 -0.75
C LEU A 143 4.49 6.92 -2.00
N CYS A 144 5.71 7.19 -2.47
CA CYS A 144 5.93 7.91 -3.74
C CYS A 144 5.35 7.14 -4.92
N VAL A 145 5.62 5.83 -5.02
CA VAL A 145 5.06 4.98 -6.06
C VAL A 145 3.53 4.97 -6.03
N GLU A 146 2.94 4.87 -4.83
CA GLU A 146 1.50 4.99 -4.63
C GLU A 146 0.99 6.33 -5.20
N GLU A 147 1.50 7.47 -4.73
CA GLU A 147 1.09 8.81 -5.20
C GLU A 147 1.19 8.98 -6.71
N HIS A 148 2.31 8.55 -7.31
CA HIS A 148 2.47 8.58 -8.76
C HIS A 148 1.41 7.76 -9.48
N ALA A 149 1.15 6.53 -9.00
CA ALA A 149 0.13 5.66 -9.58
C ALA A 149 -1.26 6.29 -9.52
N TYR A 150 -1.58 6.99 -8.44
CA TYR A 150 -2.87 7.66 -8.28
C TYR A 150 -3.05 8.85 -9.21
N ILE A 151 -2.01 9.64 -9.42
CA ILE A 151 -2.02 10.71 -10.42
C ILE A 151 -2.21 10.12 -11.83
N ILE A 152 -1.48 9.04 -12.15
CA ILE A 152 -1.57 8.35 -13.45
C ILE A 152 -2.98 7.79 -13.67
N LEU A 153 -3.55 7.07 -12.70
CA LEU A 153 -4.90 6.50 -12.79
C LEU A 153 -5.97 7.59 -12.94
N ALA A 154 -5.84 8.70 -12.20
CA ALA A 154 -6.76 9.83 -12.32
C ALA A 154 -6.65 10.53 -13.70
N LEU A 155 -5.44 10.60 -14.27
CA LEU A 155 -5.28 11.12 -15.64
C LEU A 155 -5.94 10.18 -16.66
N ILE A 156 -5.72 8.87 -16.52
CA ILE A 156 -6.31 7.86 -17.40
C ILE A 156 -7.84 7.90 -17.33
N SER A 157 -8.43 8.11 -16.15
CA SER A 157 -9.90 8.18 -16.00
C SER A 157 -10.53 9.37 -16.71
N VAL A 158 -9.76 10.41 -17.02
CA VAL A 158 -10.23 11.59 -17.78
C VAL A 158 -9.94 11.44 -19.27
N VAL A 159 -8.74 10.97 -19.62
CA VAL A 159 -8.26 10.95 -21.01
C VAL A 159 -8.81 9.75 -21.80
N VAL A 160 -9.01 8.61 -21.13
CA VAL A 160 -9.43 7.36 -21.79
C VAL A 160 -10.89 7.08 -21.47
N SER A 161 -11.74 7.21 -22.48
CA SER A 161 -13.17 6.92 -22.33
C SER A 161 -13.46 5.43 -22.54
N GLY A 162 -14.36 4.88 -21.73
CA GLY A 162 -14.83 3.50 -21.90
C GLY A 162 -13.91 2.46 -21.24
N ARG A 163 -14.53 1.63 -20.39
CA ARG A 163 -13.83 0.71 -19.49
C ARG A 163 -12.98 -0.34 -20.22
N SER A 164 -13.44 -0.86 -21.37
CA SER A 164 -12.65 -1.82 -22.16
C SER A 164 -11.30 -1.26 -22.61
N ARG A 165 -11.25 0.02 -23.02
CA ARG A 165 -9.99 0.68 -23.42
C ARG A 165 -9.08 0.92 -22.23
N VAL A 166 -9.67 1.30 -21.09
CA VAL A 166 -8.94 1.42 -19.81
C VAL A 166 -8.32 0.08 -19.42
N ILE A 167 -9.08 -1.01 -19.44
CA ILE A 167 -8.59 -2.36 -19.11
C ILE A 167 -7.39 -2.74 -19.99
N VAL A 168 -7.49 -2.53 -21.30
CA VAL A 168 -6.40 -2.82 -22.25
C VAL A 168 -5.17 -1.96 -21.96
N LEU A 169 -5.35 -0.66 -21.75
CA LEU A 169 -4.24 0.26 -21.46
C LEU A 169 -3.54 -0.10 -20.14
N LEU A 170 -4.30 -0.28 -19.05
CA LEU A 170 -3.75 -0.63 -17.75
C LEU A 170 -3.05 -1.99 -17.80
N GLY A 171 -3.61 -2.96 -18.53
CA GLY A 171 -2.99 -4.27 -18.75
C GLY A 171 -1.66 -4.14 -19.52
N ALA A 172 -1.65 -3.39 -20.61
CA ALA A 172 -0.43 -3.15 -21.39
C ALA A 172 0.65 -2.46 -20.55
N LEU A 173 0.29 -1.41 -19.80
CA LEU A 173 1.21 -0.70 -18.91
C LEU A 173 1.73 -1.60 -17.78
N SER A 174 0.90 -2.48 -17.21
CA SER A 174 1.35 -3.45 -16.20
C SER A 174 2.38 -4.43 -16.77
N VAL A 175 2.16 -4.96 -17.98
CA VAL A 175 3.08 -5.88 -18.64
C VAL A 175 4.39 -5.19 -19.00
N LEU A 176 4.33 -3.95 -19.48
CA LEU A 176 5.51 -3.14 -19.76
C LEU A 176 6.32 -2.84 -18.49
N ALA A 177 5.67 -2.50 -17.38
CA ALA A 177 6.34 -2.25 -16.11
C ALA A 177 6.99 -3.52 -15.54
N MET A 178 6.31 -4.67 -15.62
CA MET A 178 6.86 -5.98 -15.26
C MET A 178 8.07 -6.35 -16.13
N ALA A 179 7.97 -6.16 -17.44
CA ALA A 179 9.05 -6.40 -18.39
C ALA A 179 10.26 -5.49 -18.12
N ASN A 180 10.02 -4.20 -17.85
CA ASN A 180 11.05 -3.23 -17.48
C ASN A 180 11.80 -3.66 -16.21
N GLY A 181 11.10 -4.17 -15.20
CA GLY A 181 11.73 -4.74 -14.00
C GLY A 181 12.58 -5.98 -14.29
N ALA A 182 12.06 -6.90 -15.09
CA ALA A 182 12.78 -8.11 -15.48
C ALA A 182 14.04 -7.80 -16.32
N ILE A 183 13.94 -6.89 -17.28
CA ILE A 183 15.06 -6.42 -18.11
C ILE A 183 16.09 -5.69 -17.23
N SER A 184 15.64 -4.79 -16.35
CA SER A 184 16.53 -4.04 -15.45
C SER A 184 17.39 -4.99 -14.60
N TYR A 185 16.81 -6.09 -14.11
CA TYR A 185 17.52 -7.04 -13.26
C TYR A 185 18.32 -8.08 -14.05
N TRP A 186 17.72 -8.82 -14.99
CA TRP A 186 18.41 -9.92 -15.71
C TRP A 186 19.34 -9.44 -16.83
N VAL A 187 19.03 -8.34 -17.50
CA VAL A 187 19.80 -7.87 -18.66
C VAL A 187 20.76 -6.77 -18.25
N LEU A 188 20.29 -5.79 -17.48
CA LEU A 188 21.10 -4.62 -17.10
C LEU A 188 21.87 -4.81 -15.78
N GLY A 189 21.59 -5.87 -15.03
CA GLY A 189 22.26 -6.15 -13.76
C GLY A 189 22.01 -5.10 -12.67
N ILE A 190 20.92 -4.33 -12.77
CA ILE A 190 20.57 -3.30 -11.79
C ILE A 190 20.10 -4.00 -10.52
N GLY A 191 20.73 -3.63 -9.39
CA GLY A 191 20.43 -4.17 -8.06
C GLY A 191 18.97 -3.98 -7.62
N TYR A 192 18.63 -4.60 -6.50
CA TYR A 192 17.27 -4.60 -5.95
C TYR A 192 16.69 -3.19 -5.84
N GLU A 193 17.32 -2.27 -5.11
CA GLU A 193 16.76 -0.93 -4.88
C GLU A 193 16.64 -0.12 -6.18
N GLY A 194 17.63 -0.23 -7.06
CA GLY A 194 17.66 0.48 -8.34
C GLY A 194 16.59 0.00 -9.33
N SER A 195 16.08 -1.22 -9.17
CA SER A 195 14.96 -1.75 -9.96
C SER A 195 13.62 -1.65 -9.23
N TYR A 196 13.60 -1.92 -7.93
CA TYR A 196 12.41 -2.04 -7.09
C TYR A 196 11.76 -0.69 -6.81
N TRP A 197 12.53 0.34 -6.48
CA TRP A 197 11.94 1.60 -6.00
C TRP A 197 11.38 2.46 -7.14
N ARG A 198 11.63 2.07 -8.39
CA ARG A 198 11.20 2.77 -9.59
C ARG A 198 9.70 2.63 -9.81
N THR A 199 9.00 3.76 -9.93
CA THR A 199 7.56 3.77 -10.23
C THR A 199 7.27 3.06 -11.56
N ASP A 200 8.10 3.28 -12.57
CA ASP A 200 7.99 2.66 -13.90
C ASP A 200 8.22 1.13 -13.91
N VAL A 201 8.53 0.54 -12.75
CA VAL A 201 8.54 -0.92 -12.53
C VAL A 201 7.40 -1.30 -11.58
N HIS A 202 7.32 -0.66 -10.41
CA HIS A 202 6.42 -1.08 -9.33
C HIS A 202 4.96 -0.72 -9.49
N ILE A 203 4.64 0.22 -10.38
CA ILE A 203 3.26 0.55 -10.69
C ILE A 203 2.47 -0.68 -11.17
N ALA A 204 3.15 -1.71 -11.69
CA ALA A 204 2.57 -2.99 -12.11
C ALA A 204 1.59 -3.58 -11.09
N SER A 205 1.93 -3.61 -9.79
CA SER A 205 1.08 -4.20 -8.74
C SER A 205 -0.26 -3.47 -8.62
N ILE A 206 -0.23 -2.14 -8.72
CA ILE A 206 -1.41 -1.29 -8.65
C ILE A 206 -2.24 -1.44 -9.93
N LEU A 207 -1.61 -1.36 -11.11
CA LEU A 207 -2.31 -1.43 -12.40
C LEU A 207 -2.94 -2.79 -12.65
N LEU A 208 -2.24 -3.88 -12.32
CA LEU A 208 -2.73 -5.23 -12.54
C LEU A 208 -3.92 -5.53 -11.62
N SER A 209 -3.85 -5.12 -10.36
CA SER A 209 -4.99 -5.22 -9.45
C SER A 209 -6.18 -4.38 -9.92
N ALA A 210 -5.93 -3.19 -10.47
CA ALA A 210 -6.98 -2.38 -11.08
C ALA A 210 -7.64 -3.08 -12.28
N VAL A 211 -6.86 -3.72 -13.15
CA VAL A 211 -7.37 -4.51 -14.29
C VAL A 211 -8.30 -5.63 -13.81
N ILE A 212 -7.89 -6.41 -12.81
CA ILE A 212 -8.71 -7.52 -12.30
C ILE A 212 -10.02 -6.98 -11.70
N CYS A 213 -9.95 -5.88 -10.95
CA CYS A 213 -11.14 -5.22 -10.40
C CYS A 213 -12.13 -4.80 -11.50
N LEU A 214 -11.65 -4.20 -12.59
CA LEU A 214 -12.50 -3.79 -13.71
C LEU A 214 -13.07 -4.98 -14.50
N LEU A 215 -12.28 -6.04 -14.69
CA LEU A 215 -12.77 -7.28 -15.30
C LEU A 215 -13.86 -7.93 -14.45
N GLN A 216 -13.73 -7.89 -13.12
CA GLN A 216 -14.76 -8.35 -12.20
C GLN A 216 -16.02 -7.49 -12.27
N ALA A 217 -15.88 -6.16 -12.34
CA ALA A 217 -17.01 -5.23 -12.45
C ALA A 217 -17.80 -5.37 -13.77
N ASP A 218 -17.14 -5.84 -14.84
CA ASP A 218 -17.77 -6.14 -16.14
C ASP A 218 -18.22 -7.61 -16.27
N ASP A 219 -18.20 -8.39 -15.19
CA ASP A 219 -18.51 -9.84 -15.19
C ASP A 219 -17.64 -10.69 -16.13
N ARG A 220 -16.46 -10.19 -16.51
CA ARG A 220 -15.50 -10.85 -17.40
C ARG A 220 -14.49 -11.73 -16.67
N LEU A 221 -14.49 -11.75 -15.34
CA LEU A 221 -13.61 -12.61 -14.55
C LEU A 221 -14.06 -14.09 -14.63
N PRO A 222 -13.19 -15.03 -15.05
CA PRO A 222 -13.53 -16.45 -15.17
C PRO A 222 -14.04 -17.07 -13.87
N ALA A 223 -14.99 -18.00 -13.97
CA ALA A 223 -15.61 -18.66 -12.81
C ALA A 223 -14.60 -19.41 -11.91
N LEU A 224 -13.54 -19.99 -12.51
CA LEU A 224 -12.44 -20.64 -11.79
C LEU A 224 -11.77 -19.73 -10.75
N LEU A 225 -11.72 -18.42 -11.02
CA LEU A 225 -11.05 -17.43 -10.16
C LEU A 225 -11.97 -16.90 -9.04
N LYS A 226 -13.26 -17.28 -9.05
CA LYS A 226 -14.27 -16.89 -8.06
C LYS A 226 -14.49 -17.97 -6.98
N GLY A 227 -13.52 -18.88 -6.78
CA GLY A 227 -13.61 -19.94 -5.78
C GLY A 227 -13.29 -19.48 -4.34
N PRO A 228 -13.86 -20.11 -3.31
CA PRO A 228 -13.74 -19.68 -1.90
C PRO A 228 -12.33 -19.79 -1.31
N HIS A 229 -11.45 -20.57 -1.97
CA HIS A 229 -10.06 -20.79 -1.57
C HIS A 229 -9.05 -20.04 -2.44
N VAL A 230 -9.48 -19.40 -3.52
CA VAL A 230 -8.57 -18.76 -4.50
C VAL A 230 -7.75 -17.67 -3.83
N ALA A 231 -8.37 -16.80 -3.02
CA ALA A 231 -7.65 -15.71 -2.37
C ALA A 231 -6.56 -16.21 -1.41
N LEU A 232 -6.88 -17.24 -0.61
CA LEU A 232 -5.93 -17.83 0.33
C LEU A 232 -4.79 -18.55 -0.42
N ALA A 233 -5.12 -19.39 -1.39
CA ALA A 233 -4.13 -20.13 -2.17
C ALA A 233 -3.20 -19.18 -2.92
N ALA A 234 -3.74 -18.15 -3.58
CA ALA A 234 -2.95 -17.15 -4.28
C ALA A 234 -2.05 -16.34 -3.32
N SER A 235 -2.57 -15.96 -2.14
CA SER A 235 -1.76 -15.29 -1.11
C SER A 235 -0.61 -16.17 -0.61
N VAL A 236 -0.88 -17.45 -0.31
CA VAL A 236 0.15 -18.38 0.19
C VAL A 236 1.23 -18.62 -0.87
N VAL A 237 0.84 -18.91 -2.10
CA VAL A 237 1.81 -19.12 -3.20
C VAL A 237 2.62 -17.84 -3.43
N ALA A 238 1.97 -16.67 -3.44
CA ALA A 238 2.69 -15.41 -3.58
C ALA A 238 3.71 -15.18 -2.47
N VAL A 239 3.34 -15.41 -1.20
CA VAL A 239 4.24 -15.27 -0.04
C VAL A 239 5.45 -16.21 -0.18
N LEU A 240 5.23 -17.45 -0.60
CA LEU A 240 6.31 -18.42 -0.85
C LEU A 240 7.25 -17.98 -1.98
N LEU A 241 6.77 -17.18 -2.93
CA LEU A 241 7.62 -16.62 -3.99
C LEU A 241 8.51 -15.47 -3.49
N PHE A 242 8.30 -14.91 -2.29
CA PHE A 242 9.20 -13.91 -1.68
C PHE A 242 10.32 -14.54 -0.82
N MET A 243 10.55 -15.85 -0.97
CA MET A 243 11.68 -16.54 -0.37
C MET A 243 12.99 -16.12 -1.05
N ALA A 244 14.07 -15.99 -0.29
CA ALA A 244 15.37 -15.51 -0.77
C ALA A 244 15.99 -16.35 -1.90
N ALA A 245 15.58 -17.62 -2.03
CA ALA A 245 15.99 -18.50 -3.11
C ALA A 245 15.34 -18.15 -4.47
N VAL A 246 14.26 -17.37 -4.45
CA VAL A 246 13.50 -16.97 -5.63
C VAL A 246 14.10 -15.68 -6.21
N PRO A 247 14.44 -15.64 -7.52
CA PRO A 247 14.95 -14.44 -8.14
C PRO A 247 13.97 -13.26 -8.07
N THR A 248 14.48 -12.07 -7.78
CA THR A 248 13.73 -10.82 -7.67
C THR A 248 12.72 -10.56 -8.80
N PRO A 249 12.98 -10.85 -10.09
CA PRO A 249 11.97 -10.67 -11.14
C PRO A 249 10.74 -11.56 -11.00
N ILE A 250 10.88 -12.76 -10.44
CA ILE A 250 9.74 -13.67 -10.23
C ILE A 250 8.75 -13.07 -9.25
N HIS A 251 9.22 -12.22 -8.32
CA HIS A 251 8.35 -11.47 -7.43
C HIS A 251 7.35 -10.59 -8.22
N TYR A 252 7.80 -9.79 -9.20
CA TYR A 252 6.88 -8.98 -10.02
C TYR A 252 6.19 -9.76 -11.11
N LEU A 253 6.84 -10.77 -11.68
CA LEU A 253 6.29 -11.52 -12.83
C LEU A 253 5.18 -12.49 -12.42
N VAL A 254 5.24 -13.04 -11.20
CA VAL A 254 4.34 -14.11 -10.75
C VAL A 254 3.68 -13.77 -9.40
N ALA A 255 4.45 -13.35 -8.39
CA ALA A 255 3.88 -13.09 -7.08
C ALA A 255 2.90 -11.91 -7.10
N VAL A 256 3.22 -10.84 -7.82
CA VAL A 256 2.34 -9.67 -7.99
C VAL A 256 0.99 -10.03 -8.63
N PRO A 257 0.92 -10.74 -9.78
CA PRO A 257 -0.35 -11.25 -10.31
C PRO A 257 -1.15 -12.09 -9.31
N LEU A 258 -0.48 -12.93 -8.52
CA LEU A 258 -1.14 -13.75 -7.50
C LEU A 258 -1.70 -12.90 -6.35
N LEU A 259 -0.98 -11.87 -5.90
CA LEU A 259 -1.48 -10.94 -4.87
C LEU A 259 -2.63 -10.07 -5.40
N ALA A 260 -2.54 -9.61 -6.64
CA ALA A 260 -3.60 -8.88 -7.31
C ALA A 260 -4.86 -9.74 -7.44
N LEU A 261 -4.71 -11.02 -7.79
CA LEU A 261 -5.81 -11.99 -7.77
C LEU A 261 -6.34 -12.18 -6.33
N ALA A 262 -5.45 -12.34 -5.36
CA ALA A 262 -5.83 -12.62 -3.98
C ALA A 262 -6.75 -11.54 -3.39
N VAL A 263 -6.39 -10.26 -3.53
CA VAL A 263 -7.20 -9.17 -2.99
C VAL A 263 -8.52 -8.99 -3.75
N ASN A 264 -8.57 -9.26 -5.06
CA ASN A 264 -9.79 -9.15 -5.85
C ASN A 264 -10.75 -10.33 -5.63
N SER A 265 -10.24 -11.53 -5.35
CA SER A 265 -11.06 -12.71 -5.04
C SER A 265 -11.59 -12.76 -3.59
N LEU A 266 -11.32 -11.75 -2.75
CA LEU A 266 -11.85 -11.67 -1.38
C LEU A 266 -13.39 -11.63 -1.32
N ASP A 267 -14.05 -11.06 -2.33
CA ASP A 267 -15.52 -11.01 -2.39
C ASP A 267 -16.17 -12.40 -2.45
N PHE A 268 -15.44 -13.39 -2.97
CA PHE A 268 -15.91 -14.76 -3.15
C PHE A 268 -15.33 -15.71 -2.11
N SER A 269 -14.51 -15.21 -1.19
CA SER A 269 -13.71 -16.03 -0.28
C SER A 269 -14.54 -16.65 0.84
N SER A 270 -14.00 -17.73 1.44
CA SER A 270 -14.62 -18.38 2.58
C SER A 270 -14.93 -17.42 3.74
N ARG A 271 -15.98 -17.73 4.50
CA ARG A 271 -16.37 -16.98 5.70
C ARG A 271 -15.29 -16.96 6.78
N TYR A 272 -14.44 -18.00 6.82
CA TYR A 272 -13.32 -18.06 7.77
C TYR A 272 -12.27 -16.99 7.47
N LEU A 273 -11.85 -16.86 6.21
CA LEU A 273 -10.86 -15.86 5.81
C LEU A 273 -11.40 -14.43 5.97
N THR A 274 -12.60 -14.17 5.45
CA THR A 274 -13.24 -12.85 5.57
C THR A 274 -13.57 -12.50 7.01
N GLY A 275 -13.93 -13.49 7.84
CA GLY A 275 -14.16 -13.34 9.29
C GLY A 275 -12.87 -13.03 10.06
N PHE A 276 -11.76 -13.68 9.74
CA PHE A 276 -10.44 -13.37 10.32
C PHE A 276 -10.00 -11.95 9.98
N LEU A 277 -10.09 -11.54 8.71
CA LEU A 277 -9.73 -10.19 8.28
C LEU A 277 -10.68 -9.15 8.90
N SER A 278 -11.97 -9.46 9.02
CA SER A 278 -12.95 -8.56 9.66
C SER A 278 -12.85 -8.55 11.19
N SER A 279 -11.92 -9.30 11.80
CA SER A 279 -11.74 -9.30 13.24
C SER A 279 -11.33 -7.92 13.75
N ARG A 280 -11.70 -7.61 15.00
CA ARG A 280 -11.39 -6.33 15.61
C ARG A 280 -9.87 -6.01 15.63
N PRO A 281 -8.96 -6.94 15.96
CA PRO A 281 -7.53 -6.65 15.90
C PRO A 281 -7.04 -6.27 14.50
N MET A 282 -7.47 -7.01 13.47
CA MET A 282 -7.04 -6.76 12.09
C MET A 282 -7.58 -5.42 11.56
N THR A 283 -8.85 -5.13 11.78
CA THR A 283 -9.45 -3.85 11.39
C THR A 283 -8.86 -2.66 12.14
N MET A 284 -8.51 -2.81 13.43
CA MET A 284 -7.82 -1.78 14.20
C MET A 284 -6.41 -1.51 13.69
N LEU A 285 -5.63 -2.56 13.38
CA LEU A 285 -4.33 -2.39 12.71
C LEU A 285 -4.49 -1.72 11.35
N GLY A 286 -5.53 -2.07 10.59
CA GLY A 286 -5.85 -1.45 9.30
C GLY A 286 -6.16 0.04 9.40
N LEU A 287 -6.81 0.45 10.48
CA LEU A 287 -7.11 1.85 10.78
C LEU A 287 -5.86 2.66 11.10
N TRP A 288 -4.95 2.09 11.90
CA TRP A 288 -3.68 2.73 12.29
C TRP A 288 -2.56 2.54 11.27
N SER A 289 -2.82 1.79 10.20
CA SER A 289 -1.79 1.27 9.30
C SER A 289 -0.89 2.36 8.72
N TYR A 290 -1.47 3.53 8.41
CA TYR A 290 -0.72 4.63 7.81
C TYR A 290 0.26 5.26 8.81
N SER A 291 -0.22 5.62 10.00
CA SER A 291 0.65 6.13 11.07
C SER A 291 1.71 5.10 11.49
N LEU A 292 1.35 3.81 11.62
CA LEU A 292 2.33 2.75 11.89
C LEU A 292 3.38 2.64 10.78
N TYR A 293 2.97 2.75 9.52
CA TYR A 293 3.88 2.67 8.38
C TYR A 293 4.90 3.81 8.36
N LEU A 294 4.46 5.04 8.67
CA LEU A 294 5.37 6.20 8.75
C LEU A 294 6.39 6.04 9.87
N TRP A 295 5.91 5.71 11.07
CA TRP A 295 6.75 5.76 12.25
C TRP A 295 7.66 4.56 12.42
N GLN A 296 7.45 3.43 11.73
CA GLN A 296 8.23 2.22 12.00
C GLN A 296 9.72 2.31 11.59
N GLN A 297 10.03 2.98 10.48
CA GLN A 297 11.35 2.84 9.83
C GLN A 297 12.51 3.40 10.65
N PRO A 298 12.41 4.60 11.27
CA PRO A 298 13.49 5.10 12.10
C PRO A 298 13.84 4.14 13.25
N PHE A 299 12.83 3.57 13.91
CA PHE A 299 13.04 2.65 15.03
C PHE A 299 13.59 1.29 14.57
N TYR A 300 13.18 0.81 13.39
CA TYR A 300 13.81 -0.35 12.77
C TYR A 300 15.32 -0.14 12.59
N GLN A 301 15.77 1.05 12.16
CA GLN A 301 17.20 1.34 12.01
C GLN A 301 17.99 1.24 13.33
N PHE A 302 17.37 1.53 14.48
CA PHE A 302 17.99 1.29 15.81
C PHE A 302 18.12 -0.19 16.14
N VAL A 303 17.17 -1.02 15.70
CA VAL A 303 17.28 -2.49 15.86
C VAL A 303 18.36 -3.03 14.94
N ASP A 304 18.30 -2.67 13.65
CA ASP A 304 19.16 -3.23 12.59
C ASP A 304 20.64 -2.86 12.77
N ILE A 305 20.92 -1.59 13.09
CA ILE A 305 22.29 -1.08 13.11
C ILE A 305 22.90 -1.10 14.52
N GLN A 306 22.11 -0.81 15.56
CA GLN A 306 22.60 -0.78 16.95
C GLN A 306 22.29 -2.04 17.76
N GLY A 307 21.53 -2.99 17.22
CA GLY A 307 21.10 -4.17 17.98
C GLY A 307 20.15 -3.82 19.14
N SER A 308 19.40 -2.73 19.02
CA SER A 308 18.42 -2.33 20.04
C SER A 308 17.32 -3.38 20.19
N SER A 309 16.73 -3.48 21.38
CA SER A 309 15.63 -4.41 21.64
C SER A 309 14.44 -4.17 20.70
N ALA A 310 14.12 -5.18 19.88
CA ALA A 310 13.01 -5.13 18.93
C ALA A 310 11.65 -4.85 19.61
N TRP A 311 11.39 -5.46 20.77
CA TRP A 311 10.16 -5.26 21.52
C TRP A 311 10.02 -3.82 22.03
N LEU A 312 11.12 -3.23 22.53
CA LEU A 312 11.11 -1.86 23.02
C LEU A 312 10.90 -0.87 21.86
N MET A 313 11.60 -1.07 20.76
CA MET A 313 11.47 -0.23 19.57
C MET A 313 10.08 -0.36 18.94
N LEU A 314 9.51 -1.56 18.88
CA LEU A 314 8.14 -1.76 18.42
C LEU A 314 7.11 -1.06 19.33
N ALA A 315 7.29 -1.14 20.66
CA ALA A 315 6.42 -0.40 21.58
C ALA A 315 6.50 1.12 21.36
N ALA A 316 7.71 1.64 21.10
CA ALA A 316 7.90 3.04 20.75
C ALA A 316 7.24 3.42 19.40
N VAL A 317 7.30 2.54 18.40
CA VAL A 317 6.56 2.72 17.13
C VAL A 317 5.07 2.84 17.39
N PHE A 318 4.47 1.94 18.18
CA PHE A 318 3.05 2.02 18.52
C PHE A 318 2.72 3.30 19.29
N ALA A 319 3.56 3.72 20.25
CA ALA A 319 3.36 4.95 20.99
C ALA A 319 3.34 6.19 20.05
N CYS A 320 4.38 6.35 19.21
CA CYS A 320 4.48 7.45 18.27
C CYS A 320 3.37 7.42 17.20
N ALA A 321 3.08 6.25 16.64
CA ALA A 321 2.06 6.07 15.63
C ALA A 321 0.65 6.38 16.16
N LEU A 322 0.31 5.91 17.37
CA LEU A 322 -1.00 6.20 17.96
C LEU A 322 -1.15 7.67 18.34
N CYS A 323 -0.10 8.29 18.90
CA CYS A 323 -0.09 9.74 19.12
C CYS A 323 -0.30 10.51 17.81
N SER A 324 0.46 10.17 16.77
CA SER A 324 0.31 10.75 15.43
C SER A 324 -1.10 10.55 14.87
N TYR A 325 -1.67 9.36 15.02
CA TYR A 325 -2.99 9.04 14.52
C TYR A 325 -4.08 9.88 15.20
N TYR A 326 -4.11 9.90 16.54
CA TYR A 326 -5.19 10.56 17.29
C TYR A 326 -5.04 12.07 17.36
N ILE A 327 -3.81 12.60 17.36
CA ILE A 327 -3.54 14.03 17.52
C ILE A 327 -3.46 14.74 16.17
N VAL A 328 -2.94 14.07 15.13
CA VAL A 328 -2.68 14.71 13.82
C VAL A 328 -3.59 14.12 12.74
N GLU A 329 -3.46 12.84 12.44
CA GLU A 329 -4.12 12.23 11.27
C GLU A 329 -5.64 12.35 11.34
N LYS A 330 -6.27 11.86 12.42
CA LYS A 330 -7.72 11.83 12.58
C LYS A 330 -8.34 13.24 12.65
N PRO A 331 -7.80 14.19 13.46
CA PRO A 331 -8.33 15.55 13.50
C PRO A 331 -8.17 16.30 12.18
N ALA A 332 -6.97 16.27 11.58
CA ALA A 332 -6.71 16.95 10.31
C ALA A 332 -7.60 16.40 9.20
N ARG A 333 -7.72 15.07 9.11
CA ARG A 333 -8.63 14.41 8.17
C ARG A 333 -10.08 14.84 8.38
N SER A 334 -10.56 14.89 9.62
CA SER A 334 -11.94 15.29 9.89
C SER A 334 -12.19 16.75 9.53
N TRP A 335 -11.27 17.65 9.88
CA TRP A 335 -11.41 19.08 9.64
C TRP A 335 -11.31 19.41 8.15
N LEU A 336 -10.31 18.90 7.43
CA LEU A 336 -10.13 19.16 5.99
C LEU A 336 -11.28 18.61 5.16
N ASN A 337 -11.83 17.44 5.53
CA ASN A 337 -12.96 16.88 4.79
C ASN A 337 -14.27 17.66 4.99
N ARG A 338 -14.40 18.41 6.09
CA ARG A 338 -15.58 19.26 6.37
C ARG A 338 -15.45 20.68 5.79
N ASN A 339 -14.26 21.26 5.82
CA ASN A 339 -14.07 22.72 5.61
C ASN A 339 -13.44 23.10 4.26
N TRP A 340 -12.54 22.28 3.74
CA TRP A 340 -12.15 22.38 2.33
C TRP A 340 -13.24 21.70 1.49
#